data_AF-A0A7H1Q494-F1
#
_entry.id   AF-A0A7H1Q494-F1
#
_cell.length_a   1.000
_cell.length_b   1.000
_cell.length_c   1.000
_cell.angle_alpha   90.00
_cell.angle_beta   90.00
_cell.angle_gamma   90.00
#
_symmetry.space_group_name_H-M   'P 1'
#
loop_
_entity.id
_entity.type
_entity.pdbx_description
1 polymer ?
#
loop_
_entity_poly.entity_id
_entity_poly.type
_entity_poly.pdbx_seq_one_letter_code
_entity_poly.pdbx_strand_id
1 'polypeptide(L)'
;MPSSVPGFAELLGQCERSAIHLELRDSYASTDRFEAWKRGERISWEDRESWRHPYDQLITDTAARGVTIRRARVISESVSDYIRWEHYVTRANVTAGEEVRWLPRRQAAASNGFGPMLTVVQVLGVSSDDEMVACFLSGELSSQRFGQNLRSHLAAAGQAEQLLTHPDLSDTGANLARRALLAATRGYGESRDLFENFPDHVTWTRARLSADEAAGVRYLDYSYWVELSGGSRRPTDAAARIKAGIRAFDVPNDPFVDAAHAFIRGERFPPLILVGERQDNLVCLEGHLRLTAYALVGFPTDIECLIGTAAAMGRWAR
;
A
#
# COMPACT_ATOMS: atom_id res chain seq x y z
N MET A 1 -21.63 25.36 -35.99
CA MET A 1 -22.64 24.90 -35.02
C MET A 1 -21.91 24.56 -33.74
N PRO A 2 -22.15 25.24 -32.61
CA PRO A 2 -21.62 24.77 -31.33
C PRO A 2 -22.21 23.39 -31.03
N SER A 3 -21.39 22.47 -30.53
CA SER A 3 -21.80 21.11 -30.17
C SER A 3 -22.99 21.16 -29.20
N SER A 4 -24.08 20.45 -29.53
CA SER A 4 -25.26 20.30 -28.65
C SER A 4 -25.04 19.30 -27.51
N VAL A 5 -23.86 18.68 -27.45
CA VAL A 5 -23.47 17.77 -26.37
C VAL A 5 -22.92 18.60 -25.22
N PRO A 6 -23.51 18.52 -24.01
CA PRO A 6 -23.00 19.21 -22.82
C PRO A 6 -21.50 18.95 -22.60
N GLY A 7 -20.79 19.97 -22.12
CA GLY A 7 -19.38 19.82 -21.80
C GLY A 7 -19.17 18.84 -20.63
N PHE A 8 -17.97 18.28 -20.50
CA PHE A 8 -17.65 17.33 -19.42
C PHE A 8 -17.96 17.89 -18.02
N ALA A 9 -17.65 19.17 -17.78
CA ALA A 9 -17.95 19.83 -16.51
C ALA A 9 -19.45 19.97 -16.24
N GLU A 10 -20.24 20.19 -17.29
CA GLU A 10 -21.70 20.29 -17.20
C GLU A 10 -22.32 18.92 -16.91
N LEU A 11 -21.83 17.86 -17.56
CA LEU A 11 -22.27 16.47 -17.31
C LEU A 11 -22.00 16.03 -15.86
N LEU A 12 -20.81 16.31 -15.33
CA LEU A 12 -20.50 16.06 -13.91
C LEU A 12 -21.34 16.95 -12.99
N GLY A 13 -21.53 18.22 -13.38
CA GLY A 13 -22.40 19.17 -12.69
C GLY A 13 -23.84 18.68 -12.54
N GLN A 14 -24.35 17.89 -13.48
CA GLN A 14 -25.70 17.31 -13.44
C GLN A 14 -25.75 15.88 -12.89
N CYS A 15 -24.61 15.28 -12.51
CA CYS A 15 -24.59 13.93 -11.97
C CYS A 15 -25.21 13.87 -10.57
N GLU A 16 -26.11 12.90 -10.33
CA GLU A 16 -26.85 12.77 -9.07
C GLU A 16 -26.41 11.60 -8.18
N ARG A 17 -25.82 10.54 -8.77
CA ARG A 17 -25.53 9.28 -8.04
C ARG A 17 -24.09 8.84 -8.15
N SER A 18 -23.63 8.59 -9.37
CA SER A 18 -22.27 8.11 -9.58
C SER A 18 -21.75 8.44 -10.98
N ALA A 19 -20.45 8.73 -11.05
CA ALA A 19 -19.70 8.89 -12.29
C ALA A 19 -18.55 7.87 -12.34
N ILE A 20 -18.29 7.31 -13.52
CA ILE A 20 -17.20 6.37 -13.75
C ILE A 20 -16.29 6.93 -14.84
N HIS A 21 -15.00 7.03 -14.54
CA HIS A 21 -13.95 7.43 -15.47
C HIS A 21 -13.05 6.24 -15.78
N LEU A 22 -13.02 5.81 -17.04
CA LEU A 22 -12.18 4.71 -17.50
C LEU A 22 -11.01 5.25 -18.33
N GLU A 23 -9.79 4.99 -17.88
CA GLU A 23 -8.55 5.36 -18.58
C GLU A 23 -7.82 4.09 -19.02
N LEU A 24 -7.49 4.00 -20.31
CA LEU A 24 -6.95 2.78 -20.92
C LEU A 24 -5.54 2.96 -21.49
N ARG A 25 -5.00 4.18 -21.49
CA ARG A 25 -3.74 4.53 -22.17
C ARG A 25 -2.57 4.53 -21.19
N ASP A 26 -1.45 3.96 -21.61
CA ASP A 26 -0.21 3.95 -20.80
C ASP A 26 0.59 5.25 -20.89
N SER A 27 0.18 6.15 -21.78
CA SER A 27 0.72 7.49 -21.94
C SER A 27 -0.27 8.41 -22.65
N TYR A 28 -0.21 9.69 -22.29
CA TYR A 28 -0.79 10.78 -23.06
C TYR A 28 0.32 11.74 -23.52
N ALA A 29 -0.05 12.93 -24.00
CA ALA A 29 0.91 13.97 -24.33
C ALA A 29 1.73 14.36 -23.09
N SER A 30 3.01 14.65 -23.31
CA SER A 30 3.85 15.19 -22.24
C SER A 30 3.31 16.53 -21.77
N THR A 31 3.42 16.78 -20.47
CA THR A 31 3.03 18.03 -19.81
C THR A 31 4.22 18.57 -19.04
N ASP A 32 4.26 19.88 -18.78
CA ASP A 32 5.34 20.49 -18.00
C ASP A 32 5.48 19.85 -16.61
N ARG A 33 4.36 19.44 -16.00
CA ARG A 33 4.36 18.72 -14.71
C ARG A 33 4.97 17.32 -14.81
N PHE A 34 4.75 16.61 -15.91
CA PHE A 34 5.38 15.30 -16.15
C PHE A 34 6.89 15.46 -16.39
N GLU A 35 7.30 16.43 -17.20
CA GLU A 35 8.72 16.71 -17.46
C GLU A 35 9.46 17.17 -16.19
N ALA A 36 8.84 18.03 -15.37
CA ALA A 36 9.37 18.43 -14.06
C ALA A 36 9.57 17.22 -13.13
N TRP A 37 8.57 16.34 -13.05
CA TRP A 37 8.66 15.12 -12.26
C TRP A 37 9.80 14.21 -12.70
N LYS A 38 10.01 14.06 -14.02
CA LYS A 38 11.15 13.31 -14.59
C LYS A 38 12.50 13.92 -14.23
N ARG A 39 12.58 15.25 -14.07
CA ARG A 39 13.79 15.94 -13.57
C ARG A 39 14.03 15.80 -12.07
N GLY A 40 13.14 15.12 -11.35
CA GLY A 40 13.22 14.94 -9.90
C GLY A 40 12.43 15.99 -9.10
N GLU A 41 11.77 16.94 -9.75
CA GLU A 41 10.93 17.92 -9.06
C GLU A 41 9.71 17.23 -8.45
N ARG A 42 9.24 17.72 -7.31
CA ARG A 42 8.11 17.13 -6.56
C ARG A 42 7.12 18.22 -6.16
N ILE A 43 5.84 17.87 -6.23
CA ILE A 43 4.71 18.65 -5.71
C ILE A 43 4.84 18.76 -4.19
N SER A 44 4.63 19.98 -3.68
CA SER A 44 4.43 20.21 -2.26
C SER A 44 2.99 19.86 -1.88
N TRP A 45 2.75 18.61 -1.49
CA TRP A 45 1.38 18.14 -1.23
C TRP A 45 0.64 18.86 -0.10
N GLU A 46 1.39 19.54 0.79
CA GLU A 46 0.85 20.37 1.87
C GLU A 46 0.34 21.73 1.37
N ASP A 47 0.90 22.23 0.27
CA ASP A 47 0.42 23.43 -0.41
C ASP A 47 -0.61 23.04 -1.47
N ARG A 48 -1.88 23.31 -1.17
CA ARG A 48 -3.00 23.00 -2.08
C ARG A 48 -2.86 23.71 -3.43
N GLU A 49 -2.35 24.93 -3.48
CA GLU A 49 -2.21 25.69 -4.73
C GLU A 49 -1.13 25.08 -5.65
N SER A 50 -0.14 24.37 -5.08
CA SER A 50 0.92 23.72 -5.87
C SER A 50 0.43 22.57 -6.76
N TRP A 51 -0.75 22.02 -6.48
CA TRP A 51 -1.28 20.88 -7.23
C TRP A 51 -2.70 21.00 -7.74
N ARG A 52 -3.49 21.92 -7.18
CA ARG A 52 -4.88 22.16 -7.52
C ARG A 52 -5.04 22.44 -9.01
N HIS A 53 -5.80 21.58 -9.69
CA HIS A 53 -6.27 21.82 -11.05
C HIS A 53 -7.77 22.16 -11.03
N PRO A 54 -8.31 22.92 -12.01
CA PRO A 54 -9.74 23.16 -12.12
C PRO A 54 -10.59 21.88 -12.11
N TYR A 55 -10.03 20.79 -12.64
CA TYR A 55 -10.63 19.46 -12.58
C TYR A 55 -10.80 18.96 -11.13
N ASP A 56 -9.77 19.08 -10.30
CA ASP A 56 -9.82 18.60 -8.91
C ASP A 56 -10.88 19.37 -8.09
N GLN A 57 -11.08 20.65 -8.38
CA GLN A 57 -12.16 21.42 -7.77
C GLN A 57 -13.54 20.91 -8.18
N LEU A 58 -13.76 20.66 -9.48
CA LEU A 58 -15.01 20.10 -9.98
C LEU A 58 -15.33 18.74 -9.33
N ILE A 59 -14.33 17.88 -9.20
CA ILE A 59 -14.46 16.58 -8.50
C ILE A 59 -14.82 16.82 -7.03
N THR A 60 -14.11 17.71 -6.33
CA THR A 60 -14.39 18.06 -4.93
C THR A 60 -15.84 18.50 -4.74
N ASP A 61 -16.30 19.42 -5.59
CA ASP A 61 -17.66 19.96 -5.51
C ASP A 61 -18.70 18.88 -5.84
N THR A 62 -18.39 17.98 -6.78
CA THR A 62 -19.28 16.88 -7.15
C THR A 62 -19.38 15.84 -6.03
N ALA A 63 -18.26 15.45 -5.44
CA ALA A 63 -18.21 14.53 -4.30
C ALA A 63 -18.92 15.11 -3.06
N ALA A 64 -18.77 16.42 -2.81
CA ALA A 64 -19.47 17.11 -1.71
C ALA A 64 -21.00 17.06 -1.81
N ARG A 65 -21.55 16.83 -3.01
CA ARG A 65 -23.00 16.61 -3.23
C ARG A 65 -23.44 15.15 -2.99
N GLY A 66 -22.53 14.27 -2.57
CA GLY A 66 -22.81 12.86 -2.31
C GLY A 66 -22.70 11.96 -3.55
N VAL A 67 -22.21 12.48 -4.68
CA VAL A 67 -22.00 11.69 -5.89
C VAL A 67 -20.73 10.85 -5.74
N THR A 68 -20.82 9.54 -5.99
CA THR A 68 -19.61 8.70 -5.97
C THR A 68 -18.88 8.74 -7.31
N ILE A 69 -17.63 9.20 -7.30
CA ILE A 69 -16.79 9.28 -8.50
C ILE A 69 -15.76 8.17 -8.45
N ARG A 70 -15.77 7.27 -9.44
CA ARG A 70 -14.85 6.13 -9.51
C ARG A 70 -13.98 6.25 -10.74
N ARG A 71 -12.68 6.04 -10.57
CA ARG A 71 -11.73 5.96 -11.67
C ARG A 71 -11.15 4.56 -11.75
N ALA A 72 -11.25 3.95 -12.92
CA ALA A 72 -10.56 2.72 -13.25
C ALA A 72 -9.46 3.01 -14.28
N ARG A 73 -8.20 2.75 -13.92
CA ARG A 73 -7.05 2.86 -14.83
C ARG A 73 -6.59 1.48 -15.26
N VAL A 74 -6.65 1.17 -16.54
CA VAL A 74 -6.16 -0.10 -17.11
C VAL A 74 -4.75 0.09 -17.66
N ILE A 75 -3.76 -0.47 -16.96
CA ILE A 75 -2.34 -0.24 -17.24
C ILE A 75 -1.64 -1.48 -17.80
N SER A 76 -0.64 -1.27 -18.64
CA SER A 76 0.36 -2.29 -18.95
C SER A 76 1.32 -2.50 -17.79
N GLU A 77 1.74 -3.75 -17.63
CA GLU A 77 2.87 -4.14 -16.77
C GLU A 77 3.98 -4.68 -17.69
N SER A 78 5.25 -4.26 -17.60
CA SER A 78 5.84 -3.27 -16.68
C SER A 78 5.36 -1.84 -16.91
N VAL A 79 5.16 -1.08 -15.82
CA VAL A 79 4.64 0.29 -15.87
C VAL A 79 5.63 1.27 -16.54
N SER A 80 5.09 2.15 -17.37
CA SER A 80 5.83 3.26 -17.99
C SER A 80 6.14 4.37 -16.98
N ASP A 81 7.07 5.27 -17.30
CA ASP A 81 7.30 6.46 -16.47
C ASP A 81 6.07 7.36 -16.36
N TYR A 82 5.25 7.39 -17.41
CA TYR A 82 4.00 8.12 -17.38
C TYR A 82 3.01 7.51 -16.37
N ILE A 83 2.88 6.18 -16.34
CA ILE A 83 2.06 5.50 -15.33
C ILE A 83 2.62 5.71 -13.91
N ARG A 84 3.94 5.69 -13.73
CA ARG A 84 4.56 6.07 -12.45
C ARG A 84 4.19 7.50 -12.03
N TRP A 85 4.21 8.44 -12.96
CA TRP A 85 3.78 9.81 -12.73
C TRP A 85 2.27 9.90 -12.45
N GLU A 86 1.42 9.13 -13.13
CA GLU A 86 -0.02 9.09 -12.85
C GLU A 86 -0.32 8.53 -11.45
N HIS A 87 0.41 7.50 -11.00
CA HIS A 87 0.38 7.05 -9.61
C HIS A 87 0.80 8.17 -8.66
N TYR A 88 1.85 8.92 -9.01
CA TYR A 88 2.31 10.08 -8.25
C TYR A 88 1.21 11.13 -8.07
N VAL A 89 0.54 11.52 -9.16
CA VAL A 89 -0.50 12.55 -9.10
C VAL A 89 -1.87 12.04 -8.63
N THR A 90 -2.05 10.73 -8.46
CA THR A 90 -3.30 10.13 -7.94
C THR A 90 -3.68 10.67 -6.57
N ARG A 91 -2.69 11.12 -5.77
CA ARG A 91 -2.95 11.78 -4.49
C ARG A 91 -3.89 12.98 -4.65
N ALA A 92 -3.77 13.77 -5.72
CA ALA A 92 -4.70 14.87 -5.99
C ALA A 92 -6.12 14.37 -6.27
N ASN A 93 -6.28 13.33 -7.09
CA ASN A 93 -7.58 12.75 -7.43
C ASN A 93 -8.30 12.21 -6.18
N VAL A 94 -7.58 11.45 -5.36
CA VAL A 94 -8.12 10.89 -4.11
C VAL A 94 -8.43 11.99 -3.10
N THR A 95 -7.57 13.01 -2.98
CA THR A 95 -7.81 14.16 -2.09
C THR A 95 -9.03 14.97 -2.54
N ALA A 96 -9.30 15.04 -3.85
CA ALA A 96 -10.51 15.65 -4.40
C ALA A 96 -11.77 14.79 -4.20
N GLY A 97 -11.65 13.53 -3.76
CA GLY A 97 -12.78 12.66 -3.45
C GLY A 97 -13.06 11.54 -4.47
N GLU A 98 -12.14 11.26 -5.40
CA GLU A 98 -12.28 10.09 -6.28
C GLU A 98 -11.87 8.78 -5.62
N GLU A 99 -12.64 7.72 -5.89
CA GLU A 99 -12.23 6.33 -5.66
C GLU A 99 -11.40 5.85 -6.87
N VAL A 100 -10.07 5.89 -6.75
CA VAL A 100 -9.15 5.49 -7.84
C VAL A 100 -8.67 4.06 -7.68
N ARG A 101 -8.85 3.25 -8.73
CA ARG A 101 -8.54 1.83 -8.79
C ARG A 101 -7.72 1.50 -10.06
N TRP A 102 -6.71 0.65 -9.92
CA TRP A 102 -5.75 0.32 -10.99
C TRP A 102 -5.79 -1.16 -11.37
N LEU A 103 -6.06 -1.44 -12.65
CA LEU A 103 -6.20 -2.78 -13.19
C LEU A 103 -5.05 -3.11 -14.16
N PRO A 104 -4.32 -4.21 -13.96
CA PRO A 104 -3.47 -4.76 -15.00
C PRO A 104 -4.27 -5.15 -16.24
N ARG A 105 -3.82 -4.73 -17.43
CA ARG A 105 -4.52 -4.96 -18.70
C ARG A 105 -4.83 -6.44 -18.97
N ARG A 106 -3.95 -7.35 -18.55
CA ARG A 106 -4.18 -8.80 -18.67
C ARG A 106 -5.38 -9.30 -17.87
N GLN A 107 -5.67 -8.69 -16.71
CA GLN A 107 -6.80 -9.09 -15.88
C GLN A 107 -8.10 -8.53 -16.47
N ALA A 108 -8.05 -7.27 -16.96
CA ALA A 108 -9.17 -6.69 -17.68
C ALA A 108 -9.56 -7.56 -18.89
N ALA A 109 -8.57 -8.06 -19.65
CA ALA A 109 -8.81 -8.95 -20.79
C ALA A 109 -9.28 -10.37 -20.39
N ALA A 110 -8.86 -10.89 -19.23
CA ALA A 110 -9.23 -12.23 -18.76
C ALA A 110 -10.62 -12.30 -18.11
N SER A 111 -11.25 -11.15 -17.84
CA SER A 111 -12.59 -11.06 -17.22
C SER A 111 -13.75 -11.34 -18.19
N ASN A 112 -13.67 -12.44 -18.95
CA ASN A 112 -14.80 -12.97 -19.72
C ASN A 112 -15.56 -14.02 -18.89
N GLY A 113 -16.53 -13.56 -18.10
CA GLY A 113 -17.57 -14.40 -17.49
C GLY A 113 -17.28 -14.89 -16.07
N PHE A 114 -18.14 -14.50 -15.12
CA PHE A 114 -18.32 -15.08 -13.77
C PHE A 114 -17.08 -15.70 -13.09
N GLY A 115 -15.95 -15.00 -13.12
CA GLY A 115 -14.77 -15.26 -12.29
C GLY A 115 -14.79 -14.40 -11.01
N PRO A 116 -13.89 -14.66 -10.04
CA PRO A 116 -13.84 -13.90 -8.79
C PRO A 116 -13.70 -12.40 -9.10
N MET A 117 -14.30 -11.55 -8.26
CA MET A 117 -14.21 -10.08 -8.37
C MET A 117 -12.77 -9.69 -8.69
N LEU A 118 -12.59 -8.86 -9.73
CA LEU A 118 -11.28 -8.30 -10.08
C LEU A 118 -10.64 -7.73 -8.81
N THR A 119 -9.45 -8.23 -8.46
CA THR A 119 -8.60 -7.74 -7.38
C THR A 119 -8.02 -6.41 -7.85
N VAL A 120 -8.61 -5.30 -7.39
CA VAL A 120 -8.23 -3.96 -7.84
C VAL A 120 -7.91 -3.06 -6.67
N VAL A 121 -6.61 -2.87 -6.44
CA VAL A 121 -6.12 -2.09 -5.31
C VAL A 121 -6.50 -0.63 -5.48
N GLN A 122 -7.01 -0.01 -4.41
CA GLN A 122 -7.25 1.42 -4.39
C GLN A 122 -5.95 2.15 -4.03
N VAL A 123 -5.36 2.88 -4.98
CA VAL A 123 -4.13 3.63 -4.73
C VAL A 123 -4.47 5.01 -4.19
N LEU A 124 -3.89 5.35 -3.04
CA LEU A 124 -4.01 6.64 -2.38
C LEU A 124 -2.96 7.66 -2.84
N GLY A 125 -1.82 7.18 -3.33
CA GLY A 125 -0.76 8.01 -3.87
C GLY A 125 0.58 7.27 -3.90
N VAL A 126 1.63 8.00 -4.28
CA VAL A 126 3.01 7.50 -4.11
C VAL A 126 3.41 7.45 -2.65
N SER A 127 4.33 6.53 -2.38
CA SER A 127 5.10 6.44 -1.15
C SER A 127 6.58 6.47 -1.51
N SER A 128 7.44 6.51 -0.51
CA SER A 128 8.89 6.38 -0.68
C SER A 128 9.46 5.24 0.15
N ASP A 129 10.72 4.90 -0.08
CA ASP A 129 11.47 4.04 0.82
C ASP A 129 11.57 4.64 2.23
N ASP A 130 11.65 5.97 2.38
CA ASP A 130 11.68 6.61 3.71
C ASP A 130 10.37 6.39 4.49
N GLU A 131 9.24 6.50 3.80
CA GLU A 131 7.92 6.21 4.39
C GLU A 131 7.79 4.73 4.76
N MET A 132 8.27 3.83 3.90
CA MET A 132 8.31 2.40 4.19
C MET A 132 9.16 2.10 5.43
N VAL A 133 10.39 2.62 5.48
CA VAL A 133 11.31 2.42 6.59
C VAL A 133 10.70 2.96 7.90
N ALA A 134 10.10 4.15 7.85
CA ALA A 134 9.42 4.74 9.00
C ALA A 134 8.25 3.87 9.50
N CYS A 135 7.40 3.39 8.59
CA CYS A 135 6.29 2.50 8.94
C CYS A 135 6.81 1.17 9.52
N PHE A 136 7.84 0.58 8.93
CA PHE A 136 8.41 -0.68 9.36
C PHE A 136 8.93 -0.58 10.80
N LEU A 137 9.75 0.44 11.07
CA LEU A 137 10.34 0.65 12.39
C LEU A 137 9.28 1.01 13.46
N SER A 138 8.25 1.76 13.08
CA SER A 138 7.10 2.02 13.96
C SER A 138 6.35 0.74 14.32
N GLY A 139 6.11 -0.13 13.33
CA GLY A 139 5.53 -1.47 13.54
C GLY A 139 6.38 -2.33 14.47
N GLU A 140 7.71 -2.35 14.27
CA GLU A 140 8.62 -3.11 15.13
C GLU A 140 8.71 -2.58 16.55
N LEU A 141 8.70 -1.26 16.73
CA LEU A 141 8.73 -0.63 18.06
C LEU A 141 7.53 -1.05 18.90
N SER A 142 6.36 -1.20 18.28
CA SER A 142 5.13 -1.68 18.92
C SER A 142 5.11 -3.20 19.17
N SER A 143 6.04 -3.95 18.58
CA SER A 143 6.11 -5.40 18.70
C SER A 143 6.74 -5.84 20.00
N GLN A 144 6.09 -6.77 20.72
CA GLN A 144 6.67 -7.41 21.90
C GLN A 144 7.98 -8.15 21.59
N ARG A 145 8.06 -8.77 20.40
CA ARG A 145 9.21 -9.59 20.01
C ARG A 145 10.42 -8.77 19.56
N PHE A 146 10.18 -7.66 18.85
CA PHE A 146 11.25 -6.91 18.18
C PHE A 146 11.53 -5.55 18.84
N GLY A 147 10.57 -4.98 19.56
CA GLY A 147 10.67 -3.63 20.12
C GLY A 147 11.83 -3.46 21.09
N GLN A 148 12.12 -4.46 21.93
CA GLN A 148 13.23 -4.35 22.89
C GLN A 148 14.61 -4.32 22.18
N ASN A 149 14.81 -5.16 21.16
CA ASN A 149 16.04 -5.15 20.37
C ASN A 149 16.21 -3.81 19.64
N LEU A 150 15.11 -3.27 19.09
CA LEU A 150 15.11 -1.99 18.40
C LEU A 150 15.47 -0.82 19.34
N ARG A 151 14.89 -0.79 20.56
CA ARG A 151 15.26 0.21 21.57
C ARG A 151 16.71 0.13 21.99
N SER A 152 17.29 -1.07 22.09
CA SER A 152 18.72 -1.24 22.37
C SER A 152 19.60 -0.65 21.26
N HIS A 153 19.23 -0.81 19.99
CA HIS A 153 19.95 -0.21 18.87
C HIS A 153 19.81 1.32 18.81
N LEU A 154 18.61 1.85 19.11
CA LEU A 154 18.39 3.29 19.26
C LEU A 154 19.32 3.89 20.33
N ALA A 155 19.35 3.27 21.51
CA ALA A 155 20.20 3.73 22.61
C ALA A 155 21.70 3.67 22.25
N ALA A 156 22.15 2.61 21.60
CA ALA A 156 23.54 2.48 21.13
C ALA A 156 23.92 3.53 20.08
N ALA A 157 22.97 3.95 19.23
CA ALA A 157 23.15 5.00 18.23
C ALA A 157 22.96 6.41 18.79
N GLY A 158 22.70 6.57 20.09
CA GLY A 158 22.40 7.87 20.71
C GLY A 158 21.12 8.52 20.19
N GLN A 159 20.19 7.73 19.66
CA GLN A 159 18.94 8.20 19.07
C GLN A 159 17.78 8.07 20.06
N ALA A 160 16.87 9.05 20.03
CA ALA A 160 15.68 9.05 20.86
C ALA A 160 14.52 8.30 20.16
N GLU A 161 13.58 7.75 20.92
CA GLU A 161 12.42 7.01 20.39
C GLU A 161 11.51 7.88 19.51
N GLN A 162 11.54 9.21 19.71
CA GLN A 162 10.88 10.21 18.86
C GLN A 162 11.30 10.11 17.39
N LEU A 163 12.48 9.55 17.10
CA LEU A 163 12.89 9.23 15.73
C LEU A 163 11.85 8.35 15.03
N LEU A 164 11.13 7.48 15.75
CA LEU A 164 10.22 6.48 15.17
C LEU A 164 8.73 6.80 15.37
N THR A 165 8.35 7.53 16.42
CA THR A 165 6.92 7.72 16.77
C THR A 165 6.22 8.81 15.96
N HIS A 166 6.95 9.82 15.49
CA HIS A 166 6.41 10.92 14.67
C HIS A 166 7.38 11.25 13.52
N PRO A 167 7.44 10.41 12.48
CA PRO A 167 8.42 10.59 11.43
C PRO A 167 8.10 11.81 10.55
N ASP A 168 8.95 12.83 10.62
CA ASP A 168 9.06 13.83 9.57
C ASP A 168 9.86 13.23 8.40
N LEU A 169 9.18 13.05 7.26
CA LEU A 169 9.77 12.51 6.04
C LEU A 169 10.51 13.56 5.20
N SER A 170 10.39 14.85 5.54
CA SER A 170 11.16 15.93 4.91
C SER A 170 12.55 16.09 5.54
N ASP A 171 12.76 15.56 6.75
CA ASP A 171 14.04 15.54 7.43
C ASP A 171 14.95 14.41 6.89
N THR A 172 15.82 14.78 5.97
CA THR A 172 16.82 13.88 5.36
C THR A 172 17.75 13.25 6.40
N GLY A 173 18.11 13.97 7.48
CA GLY A 173 18.99 13.46 8.52
C GLY A 173 18.30 12.38 9.36
N ALA A 174 17.06 12.64 9.78
CA ALA A 174 16.25 11.66 10.48
C ALA A 174 15.96 10.43 9.61
N ASN A 175 15.68 10.61 8.32
CA ASN A 175 15.47 9.51 7.37
C ASN A 175 16.73 8.64 7.21
N LEU A 176 17.91 9.26 7.12
CA LEU A 176 19.18 8.53 7.08
C LEU A 176 19.40 7.71 8.35
N ALA A 177 19.11 8.28 9.52
CA ALA A 177 19.21 7.57 10.80
C ALA A 177 18.25 6.38 10.89
N ARG A 178 17.00 6.53 10.42
CA ARG A 178 16.03 5.42 10.34
C ARG A 178 16.52 4.31 9.40
N ARG A 179 17.04 4.65 8.22
CA ARG A 179 17.60 3.67 7.29
C ARG A 179 18.77 2.90 7.90
N ALA A 180 19.70 3.60 8.55
CA ALA A 180 20.81 2.96 9.24
C ALA A 180 20.34 2.02 10.36
N LEU A 181 19.29 2.39 11.09
CA LEU A 181 18.69 1.54 12.12
C LEU A 181 18.05 0.28 11.54
N LEU A 182 17.31 0.40 10.43
CA LEU A 182 16.73 -0.77 9.76
C LEU A 182 17.81 -1.67 9.13
N ALA A 183 18.88 -1.08 8.59
CA ALA A 183 20.05 -1.82 8.11
C ALA A 183 20.69 -2.64 9.24
N ALA A 184 20.94 -2.01 10.39
CA ALA A 184 21.55 -2.68 11.54
C ALA A 184 20.70 -3.83 12.11
N THR A 185 19.37 -3.69 12.09
CA THR A 185 18.46 -4.66 12.71
C THR A 185 17.93 -5.73 11.75
N ARG A 186 17.86 -5.43 10.44
CA ARG A 186 17.21 -6.27 9.43
C ARG A 186 17.98 -6.41 8.12
N GLY A 187 19.11 -5.73 7.94
CA GLY A 187 19.95 -5.81 6.74
C GLY A 187 19.43 -5.03 5.53
N TYR A 188 18.51 -4.08 5.73
CA TYR A 188 17.96 -3.25 4.65
C TYR A 188 19.06 -2.43 3.95
N GLY A 189 19.12 -2.51 2.62
CA GLY A 189 20.14 -1.83 1.80
C GLY A 189 21.52 -2.47 1.83
N GLU A 190 21.72 -3.55 2.61
CA GLU A 190 22.99 -4.27 2.72
C GLU A 190 22.93 -5.71 2.18
N SER A 191 21.76 -6.13 1.68
CA SER A 191 21.50 -7.49 1.21
C SER A 191 21.85 -8.56 2.24
N ARG A 192 21.35 -8.39 3.47
CA ARG A 192 21.50 -9.37 4.57
C ARG A 192 20.16 -9.60 5.27
N ASP A 193 20.11 -10.65 6.09
CA ASP A 193 19.02 -10.95 7.01
C ASP A 193 17.64 -10.97 6.30
N LEU A 194 16.70 -10.11 6.69
CA LEU A 194 15.36 -10.08 6.07
C LEU A 194 15.44 -9.57 4.62
N PHE A 195 16.37 -8.67 4.32
CA PHE A 195 16.48 -8.00 3.02
C PHE A 195 17.58 -8.58 2.13
N GLU A 196 18.02 -9.82 2.38
CA GLU A 196 18.94 -10.53 1.49
C GLU A 196 18.32 -10.67 0.08
N ASN A 197 19.05 -10.24 -0.95
CA ASN A 197 18.58 -10.19 -2.34
C ASN A 197 17.32 -9.33 -2.58
N PHE A 198 17.00 -8.40 -1.67
CA PHE A 198 15.89 -7.46 -1.87
C PHE A 198 16.22 -6.47 -3.00
N PRO A 199 15.26 -6.11 -3.88
CA PRO A 199 15.55 -5.21 -5.00
C PRO A 199 15.98 -3.80 -4.57
N ASP A 200 17.01 -3.25 -5.23
CA ASP A 200 17.52 -1.88 -4.97
C ASP A 200 16.55 -0.78 -5.40
N HIS A 201 15.66 -1.09 -6.35
CA HIS A 201 14.70 -0.14 -6.91
C HIS A 201 13.28 -0.65 -6.76
N VAL A 202 12.62 -0.20 -5.69
CA VAL A 202 11.23 -0.52 -5.39
C VAL A 202 10.36 0.70 -5.62
N THR A 203 9.28 0.53 -6.38
CA THR A 203 8.25 1.57 -6.51
C THR A 203 7.26 1.41 -5.37
N TRP A 204 7.24 2.37 -4.46
CA TRP A 204 6.33 2.38 -3.31
C TRP A 204 5.07 3.18 -3.61
N THR A 205 3.92 2.61 -3.22
CA THR A 205 2.61 3.26 -3.31
C THR A 205 1.86 3.09 -1.99
N ARG A 206 1.12 4.12 -1.60
CA ARG A 206 0.15 4.05 -0.52
C ARG A 206 -1.18 3.59 -1.08
N ALA A 207 -1.82 2.63 -0.45
CA ALA A 207 -2.99 1.96 -0.98
C ALA A 207 -3.97 1.51 0.11
N ARG A 208 -5.18 1.15 -0.32
CA ARG A 208 -6.20 0.45 0.47
C ARG A 208 -6.51 -0.88 -0.18
N LEU A 209 -6.52 -1.93 0.63
CA LEU A 209 -7.03 -3.23 0.26
C LEU A 209 -8.45 -3.41 0.75
N SER A 210 -9.28 -4.01 -0.10
CA SER A 210 -10.53 -4.63 0.30
C SER A 210 -10.27 -5.96 1.03
N ALA A 211 -11.34 -6.51 1.61
CA ALA A 211 -11.30 -7.77 2.35
C ALA A 211 -10.76 -8.94 1.49
N ASP A 212 -11.22 -9.06 0.25
CA ASP A 212 -10.80 -10.14 -0.66
C ASP A 212 -9.32 -10.01 -1.06
N GLU A 213 -8.84 -8.78 -1.23
CA GLU A 213 -7.45 -8.51 -1.57
C GLU A 213 -6.52 -8.82 -0.40
N ALA A 214 -6.93 -8.50 0.82
CA ALA A 214 -6.18 -8.84 2.03
C ALA A 214 -6.16 -10.36 2.28
N ALA A 215 -7.26 -11.07 2.03
CA ALA A 215 -7.26 -12.55 2.00
C ALA A 215 -6.33 -13.10 0.90
N GLY A 216 -6.16 -12.32 -0.17
CA GLY A 216 -5.26 -12.52 -1.29
C GLY A 216 -3.76 -12.46 -0.95
N VAL A 217 -3.36 -11.80 0.14
CA VAL A 217 -1.96 -11.62 0.52
C VAL A 217 -1.37 -12.92 1.05
N ARG A 218 -0.11 -13.20 0.70
CA ARG A 218 0.65 -14.34 1.26
C ARG A 218 1.63 -13.88 2.34
N TYR A 219 1.97 -14.74 3.28
CA TYR A 219 3.11 -14.53 4.17
C TYR A 219 4.43 -14.73 3.42
N LEU A 220 5.53 -14.21 4.00
CA LEU A 220 6.89 -14.55 3.55
C LEU A 220 7.10 -16.07 3.56
N ASP A 221 7.99 -16.54 2.68
CA ASP A 221 8.41 -17.95 2.67
C ASP A 221 9.39 -18.22 3.81
N TYR A 222 8.83 -18.23 5.00
CA TYR A 222 9.56 -18.43 6.23
C TYR A 222 8.91 -19.58 6.97
N SER A 223 9.72 -20.52 7.44
CA SER A 223 9.28 -21.81 7.99
C SER A 223 8.11 -21.67 8.97
N TYR A 224 8.15 -20.68 9.86
CA TYR A 224 7.06 -20.39 10.80
C TYR A 224 5.72 -20.13 10.12
N TRP A 225 5.68 -19.27 9.10
CA TRP A 225 4.43 -18.91 8.42
C TRP A 225 3.93 -20.02 7.51
N VAL A 226 4.85 -20.77 6.90
CA VAL A 226 4.53 -21.98 6.13
C VAL A 226 3.86 -23.00 7.05
N GLU A 227 4.43 -23.29 8.21
CA GLU A 227 3.86 -24.25 9.18
C GLU A 227 2.50 -23.77 9.75
N LEU A 228 2.41 -22.50 10.14
CA LEU A 228 1.19 -21.92 10.70
C LEU A 228 0.01 -22.02 9.73
N SER A 229 0.25 -21.83 8.44
CA SER A 229 -0.76 -21.88 7.38
C SER A 229 -0.95 -23.27 6.77
N GLY A 230 -0.20 -24.29 7.18
CA GLY A 230 -0.27 -25.63 6.59
C GLY A 230 0.26 -25.67 5.15
N GLY A 231 1.25 -24.84 4.84
CA GLY A 231 1.94 -24.78 3.55
C GLY A 231 1.41 -23.73 2.58
N SER A 232 0.20 -23.19 2.77
CA SER A 232 -0.42 -22.30 1.79
C SER A 232 0.13 -20.87 1.80
N ARG A 233 0.74 -20.47 2.92
CA ARG A 233 1.15 -19.10 3.24
C ARG A 233 -0.02 -18.11 3.26
N ARG A 234 -1.27 -18.56 3.34
CA ARG A 234 -2.45 -17.69 3.38
C ARG A 234 -2.86 -17.37 4.82
N PRO A 235 -3.29 -16.12 5.10
CA PRO A 235 -3.76 -15.74 6.42
C PRO A 235 -5.09 -16.40 6.81
N THR A 236 -5.96 -16.66 5.83
CA THR A 236 -7.23 -17.39 6.06
C THR A 236 -6.99 -18.81 6.57
N ASP A 237 -6.00 -19.51 6.00
CA ASP A 237 -5.69 -20.88 6.37
C ASP A 237 -4.96 -20.94 7.73
N ALA A 238 -4.07 -19.99 7.99
CA ALA A 238 -3.47 -19.80 9.30
C ALA A 238 -4.55 -19.53 10.37
N ALA A 239 -5.50 -18.64 10.11
CA ALA A 239 -6.61 -18.36 11.02
C ALA A 239 -7.48 -19.60 11.30
N ALA A 240 -7.77 -20.41 10.27
CA ALA A 240 -8.51 -21.66 10.44
C ALA A 240 -7.76 -22.66 11.34
N ARG A 241 -6.44 -22.79 11.15
CA ARG A 241 -5.58 -23.67 11.97
C ARG A 241 -5.45 -23.18 13.41
N ILE A 242 -5.29 -21.88 13.62
CA ILE A 242 -5.28 -21.26 14.95
C ILE A 242 -6.61 -21.53 15.68
N LYS A 243 -7.75 -21.35 15.00
CA LYS A 243 -9.09 -21.65 15.54
C LYS A 243 -9.26 -23.14 15.90
N ALA A 244 -8.58 -24.04 15.18
CA ALA A 244 -8.53 -25.46 15.49
C ALA A 244 -7.53 -25.82 16.62
N GLY A 245 -6.87 -24.83 17.23
CA GLY A 245 -5.90 -25.03 18.31
C GLY A 245 -4.52 -25.48 17.84
N ILE A 246 -4.25 -25.52 16.54
CA ILE A 246 -2.96 -25.92 15.98
C ILE A 246 -1.93 -24.81 16.23
N ARG A 247 -0.74 -25.20 16.69
CA ARG A 247 0.39 -24.30 16.96
C ARG A 247 1.53 -24.62 16.03
N ALA A 248 2.08 -23.60 15.37
CA ALA A 248 3.29 -23.77 14.55
C ALA A 248 4.51 -23.93 15.46
N PHE A 249 5.20 -25.07 15.35
CA PHE A 249 6.38 -25.39 16.18
C PHE A 249 6.14 -25.19 17.69
N ASP A 250 4.95 -25.57 18.16
CA ASP A 250 4.50 -25.40 19.56
C ASP A 250 4.47 -23.96 20.09
N VAL A 251 4.68 -22.97 19.24
CA VAL A 251 4.61 -21.54 19.61
C VAL A 251 3.15 -21.18 19.96
N PRO A 252 2.89 -20.51 21.10
CA PRO A 252 1.54 -20.11 21.49
C PRO A 252 0.89 -19.15 20.48
N ASN A 253 -0.44 -19.29 20.32
CA ASN A 253 -1.24 -18.44 19.44
C ASN A 253 -1.76 -17.16 20.13
N ASP A 254 -1.51 -16.99 21.43
CA ASP A 254 -2.04 -15.90 22.25
C ASP A 254 -1.80 -14.51 21.62
N PRO A 255 -0.62 -14.18 21.05
CA PRO A 255 -0.40 -12.88 20.43
C PRO A 255 -1.38 -12.58 19.27
N PHE A 256 -1.80 -13.59 18.51
CA PHE A 256 -2.78 -13.40 17.44
C PHE A 256 -4.19 -13.18 17.99
N VAL A 257 -4.53 -13.88 19.08
CA VAL A 257 -5.82 -13.73 19.77
C VAL A 257 -5.93 -12.37 20.44
N ASP A 258 -4.86 -11.92 21.11
CA ASP A 258 -4.80 -10.60 21.74
C ASP A 258 -4.94 -9.47 20.70
N ALA A 259 -4.25 -9.60 19.55
CA ALA A 259 -4.39 -8.67 18.44
C ALA A 259 -5.80 -8.70 17.83
N ALA A 260 -6.43 -9.88 17.71
CA ALA A 260 -7.81 -9.99 17.27
C ALA A 260 -8.78 -9.28 18.24
N HIS A 261 -8.59 -9.42 19.55
CA HIS A 261 -9.38 -8.70 20.55
C HIS A 261 -9.14 -7.19 20.51
N ALA A 262 -7.89 -6.74 20.35
CA ALA A 262 -7.56 -5.32 20.16
C ALA A 262 -8.29 -4.73 18.95
N PHE A 263 -8.29 -5.46 17.83
CA PHE A 263 -9.02 -5.06 16.63
C PHE A 263 -10.53 -4.94 16.88
N ILE A 264 -11.14 -5.91 17.57
CA ILE A 264 -12.57 -5.88 17.93
C ILE A 264 -12.90 -4.66 18.82
N ARG A 265 -11.97 -4.23 19.69
CA ARG A 265 -12.12 -3.02 20.52
C ARG A 265 -11.99 -1.71 19.73
N GLY A 266 -11.70 -1.77 18.44
CA GLY A 266 -11.54 -0.59 17.58
C GLY A 266 -10.15 0.04 17.66
N GLU A 267 -9.15 -0.69 18.18
CA GLU A 267 -7.77 -0.21 18.15
C GLU A 267 -7.29 -0.08 16.69
N ARG A 268 -6.69 1.06 16.38
CA ARG A 268 -6.12 1.30 15.05
C ARG A 268 -4.74 0.69 14.98
N PHE A 269 -4.51 -0.10 13.94
CA PHE A 269 -3.20 -0.65 13.69
C PHE A 269 -2.41 0.16 12.65
N PRO A 270 -1.06 0.12 12.71
CA PRO A 270 -0.22 0.61 11.64
C PRO A 270 -0.53 -0.07 10.30
N PRO A 271 -0.31 0.63 9.17
CA PRO A 271 -0.48 0.06 7.83
C PRO A 271 0.28 -1.27 7.67
N LEU A 272 -0.22 -2.13 6.78
CA LEU A 272 0.56 -3.29 6.33
C LEU A 272 1.66 -2.83 5.38
N ILE A 273 2.78 -3.55 5.33
CA ILE A 273 3.80 -3.35 4.30
C ILE A 273 3.81 -4.60 3.44
N LEU A 274 3.46 -4.43 2.17
CA LEU A 274 3.28 -5.49 1.21
C LEU A 274 4.25 -5.30 0.06
N VAL A 275 4.76 -6.40 -0.48
CA VAL A 275 5.67 -6.36 -1.63
C VAL A 275 5.31 -7.44 -2.63
N GLY A 276 5.59 -7.19 -3.90
CA GLY A 276 5.37 -8.16 -4.96
C GLY A 276 6.03 -7.74 -6.25
N GLU A 277 6.12 -8.66 -7.21
CA GLU A 277 6.46 -8.26 -8.57
C GLU A 277 5.39 -7.32 -9.14
N ARG A 278 4.14 -7.52 -8.70
CA ARG A 278 2.91 -6.90 -9.19
C ARG A 278 1.90 -6.77 -8.06
N GLN A 279 0.94 -5.86 -8.21
CA GLN A 279 -0.04 -5.53 -7.15
C GLN A 279 -1.07 -6.63 -6.86
N ASP A 280 -1.23 -7.60 -7.76
CA ASP A 280 -2.17 -8.72 -7.61
C ASP A 280 -1.53 -9.99 -7.04
N ASN A 281 -0.23 -9.94 -6.74
CA ASN A 281 0.51 -11.04 -6.15
C ASN A 281 1.44 -10.51 -5.07
N LEU A 282 0.84 -10.23 -3.91
CA LEU A 282 1.50 -9.57 -2.79
C LEU A 282 1.89 -10.56 -1.70
N VAL A 283 3.03 -10.28 -1.10
CA VAL A 283 3.54 -10.91 0.11
C VAL A 283 3.65 -9.86 1.21
N CYS A 284 3.23 -10.22 2.42
CA CYS A 284 3.34 -9.38 3.60
C CYS A 284 4.81 -9.27 4.02
N LEU A 285 5.45 -8.11 3.82
CA LEU A 285 6.79 -7.84 4.34
C LEU A 285 6.74 -7.55 5.85
N GLU A 286 5.77 -6.73 6.28
CA GLU A 286 5.53 -6.38 7.68
C GLU A 286 4.02 -6.30 7.96
N GLY A 287 3.63 -6.61 9.21
CA GLY A 287 2.23 -6.68 9.60
C GLY A 287 1.64 -8.10 9.63
N HIS A 288 2.47 -9.15 9.62
CA HIS A 288 2.02 -10.54 9.64
C HIS A 288 1.03 -10.83 10.80
N LEU A 289 1.33 -10.37 12.02
CA LEU A 289 0.43 -10.49 13.19
C LEU A 289 -0.93 -9.85 12.93
N ARG A 290 -0.93 -8.64 12.36
CA ARG A 290 -2.14 -7.86 12.07
C ARG A 290 -2.97 -8.51 10.97
N LEU A 291 -2.31 -8.98 9.91
CA LEU A 291 -2.96 -9.71 8.83
C LEU A 291 -3.61 -11.00 9.34
N THR A 292 -2.96 -11.74 10.24
CA THR A 292 -3.55 -12.92 10.90
C THR A 292 -4.73 -12.54 11.79
N ALA A 293 -4.62 -11.46 12.57
CA ALA A 293 -5.69 -10.97 13.43
C ALA A 293 -6.94 -10.58 12.61
N TYR A 294 -6.75 -9.90 11.47
CA TYR A 294 -7.83 -9.61 10.53
C TYR A 294 -8.48 -10.90 9.99
N ALA A 295 -7.70 -11.93 9.66
CA ALA A 295 -8.25 -13.21 9.21
C ALA A 295 -8.99 -13.98 10.33
N LEU A 296 -8.60 -13.82 11.59
CA LEU A 296 -9.28 -14.44 12.73
C LEU A 296 -10.67 -13.83 12.96
N VAL A 297 -10.80 -12.51 12.84
CA VAL A 297 -12.05 -11.78 13.11
C VAL A 297 -12.93 -11.65 11.87
N GLY A 298 -12.32 -11.33 10.73
CA GLY A 298 -12.95 -10.87 9.51
C GLY A 298 -12.20 -9.63 8.98
N PHE A 299 -11.80 -9.65 7.71
CA PHE A 299 -11.03 -8.55 7.13
C PHE A 299 -11.88 -7.27 7.05
N PRO A 300 -11.35 -6.11 7.50
CA PRO A 300 -12.02 -4.84 7.27
C PRO A 300 -12.04 -4.50 5.77
N THR A 301 -12.99 -3.65 5.38
CA THR A 301 -13.21 -3.25 3.98
C THR A 301 -12.24 -2.19 3.49
N ASP A 302 -11.45 -1.60 4.39
CA ASP A 302 -10.49 -0.53 4.11
C ASP A 302 -9.21 -0.74 4.94
N ILE A 303 -8.30 -1.58 4.41
CA ILE A 303 -7.00 -1.85 5.03
C ILE A 303 -5.95 -0.97 4.38
N GLU A 304 -5.49 0.06 5.08
CA GLU A 304 -4.36 0.87 4.60
C GLU A 304 -3.06 0.05 4.58
N CYS A 305 -2.31 0.21 3.49
CA CYS A 305 -1.01 -0.45 3.32
C CYS A 305 -0.05 0.38 2.46
N LEU A 306 1.23 0.05 2.57
CA LEU A 306 2.25 0.38 1.58
C LEU A 306 2.49 -0.82 0.68
N ILE A 307 2.54 -0.60 -0.62
CA ILE A 307 2.81 -1.64 -1.62
C ILE A 307 4.08 -1.28 -2.37
N GLY A 308 5.10 -2.14 -2.25
CA GLY A 308 6.36 -2.05 -2.96
C GLY A 308 6.40 -3.01 -4.14
N THR A 309 6.50 -2.49 -5.35
CA THR A 309 6.62 -3.32 -6.57
C THR A 309 7.97 -3.19 -7.24
N ALA A 310 8.57 -4.32 -7.62
CA ALA A 310 9.77 -4.37 -8.45
C ALA A 310 9.82 -5.68 -9.26
N ALA A 311 10.36 -5.65 -10.49
CA ALA A 311 10.42 -6.83 -11.35
C ALA A 311 11.17 -8.02 -10.72
N ALA A 312 12.21 -7.75 -9.92
CA ALA A 312 12.97 -8.78 -9.22
C ALA A 312 12.29 -9.26 -7.91
N MET A 313 11.27 -8.56 -7.42
CA MET A 313 10.62 -8.86 -6.14
C MET A 313 9.97 -10.24 -6.12
N GLY A 314 9.52 -10.74 -7.27
CA GLY A 314 8.96 -12.08 -7.40
C GLY A 314 9.96 -13.22 -7.13
N ARG A 315 11.27 -12.97 -7.15
CA ARG A 315 12.30 -13.94 -6.72
C ARG A 315 12.58 -13.84 -5.23
N TRP A 316 12.60 -12.63 -4.69
CA TRP A 316 12.80 -12.40 -3.26
C TRP A 316 11.62 -12.92 -2.42
N ALA A 317 10.39 -12.75 -2.90
CA ALA A 317 9.17 -13.11 -2.19
C ALA A 317 8.83 -14.62 -2.27
N ARG A 318 9.68 -15.43 -2.91
CA ARG A 318 9.42 -16.86 -3.14
C ARG A 318 9.69 -17.66 -1.91
#